data_AF-A0A938G7M2-F1
#
_entry.id   AF-A0A938G7M2-F1
#
_cell.length_a   1.000
_cell.length_b   1.000
_cell.length_c   1.000
_cell.angle_alpha   90.00
_cell.angle_beta   90.00
_cell.angle_gamma   90.00
#
_symmetry.space_group_name_H-M   'P 1'
#
loop_
_entity.id
_entity.type
_entity.pdbx_description
1 polymer ?
#
loop_
_entity_poly.entity_id
_entity_poly.type
_entity_poly.pdbx_seq_one_letter_code
_entity_poly.pdbx_strand_id
1 'polypeptide(L)' 'MPLHTKRAGDCRGTERDGSKSEKWCSLCYVNGEFVSPNMSLVEMAKAVDDALRREKVWLPMRYMATRQLPRLERWR' A
#
# COMPACT_ATOMS: atom_id res chain seq x y z
N MET A 1 -2.30 -9.53 -4.44
CA MET A 1 -0.99 -10.20 -4.23
C MET A 1 -0.78 -10.35 -2.74
N PRO A 2 -0.12 -11.42 -2.26
CA PRO A 2 0.26 -11.45 -0.86
C PRO A 2 1.20 -10.26 -0.62
N LEU A 3 0.81 -9.35 0.26
CA LEU A 3 1.65 -8.28 0.83
C LEU A 3 2.79 -8.86 1.70
N HIS A 4 3.12 -10.12 1.47
CA HIS A 4 4.04 -10.94 2.23
C HIS A 4 4.97 -11.55 1.19
N THR A 5 6.19 -11.03 1.14
CA THR A 5 7.22 -11.59 0.25
C THR A 5 8.36 -12.11 1.09
N LYS A 6 8.87 -13.30 0.75
CA LYS A 6 9.99 -13.97 1.45
C LYS A 6 11.26 -13.10 1.58
N ARG A 7 11.38 -12.01 0.79
CA ARG A 7 12.52 -11.08 0.81
C ARG A 7 12.28 -9.80 1.62
N ALA A 8 11.04 -9.31 1.73
CA ALA A 8 10.75 -8.03 2.38
C ALA A 8 9.95 -8.17 3.70
N GLY A 9 9.50 -9.38 4.05
CA GLY A 9 8.65 -9.62 5.21
C GLY A 9 7.18 -9.29 4.96
N ASP A 10 6.41 -9.09 6.04
CA ASP A 10 5.05 -8.55 5.98
C ASP A 10 5.11 -7.05 5.70
N CYS A 11 4.77 -6.65 4.49
CA CYS A 11 4.51 -5.24 4.15
C CYS A 11 3.04 -4.88 4.37
N ARG A 12 2.30 -5.65 5.17
CA ARG A 12 0.89 -5.40 5.50
C ARG A 12 0.78 -4.23 6.48
N GLY A 13 -0.22 -3.39 6.25
CA GLY A 13 -0.58 -2.33 7.19
C GLY A 13 -1.07 -2.92 8.49
N THR A 14 -1.16 -2.08 9.51
CA THR A 14 -1.75 -2.44 10.81
C THR A 14 -3.09 -1.76 10.97
N GLU A 15 -4.07 -2.52 11.45
CA GLU A 15 -5.33 -2.01 11.97
C GLU A 15 -5.12 -1.44 13.38
N ARG A 16 -6.09 -0.67 13.88
CA ARG A 16 -6.03 -0.06 15.22
C ARG A 16 -5.86 -1.07 16.35
N ASP A 17 -6.33 -2.30 16.15
CA ASP A 17 -6.21 -3.41 17.10
C ASP A 17 -4.85 -4.14 17.03
N GLY A 18 -3.92 -3.68 16.18
CA GLY A 18 -2.63 -4.35 15.94
C GLY A 18 -2.71 -5.54 14.98
N SER A 19 -3.90 -5.88 14.50
CA SER A 19 -4.12 -6.88 13.45
C SER A 19 -3.53 -6.41 12.11
N LYS A 20 -3.04 -7.34 11.28
CA LYS A 20 -2.52 -7.02 9.95
C LYS A 20 -3.66 -6.82 8.95
N SER A 21 -3.62 -5.73 8.21
CA SER A 21 -4.56 -5.46 7.13
C SER A 21 -4.22 -6.33 5.92
N GLU A 22 -5.18 -7.09 5.41
CA GLU A 22 -5.01 -7.90 4.20
C GLU A 22 -5.18 -7.06 2.91
N LYS A 23 -5.79 -5.89 3.04
CA LYS A 23 -6.14 -5.00 1.92
C LYS A 23 -5.07 -3.93 1.69
N TRP A 24 -4.35 -3.52 2.73
CA TRP A 24 -3.47 -2.36 2.70
C TRP A 24 -2.04 -2.70 3.09
N CYS A 25 -1.07 -2.04 2.45
CA CYS A 25 0.33 -2.14 2.86
C CYS A 25 0.67 -1.12 3.95
N SER A 26 1.75 -1.36 4.69
CA SER A 26 2.25 -0.47 5.76
C SER A 26 2.59 0.93 5.27
N LEU A 27 2.87 1.10 3.97
CA LEU A 27 3.10 2.41 3.35
C LEU A 27 1.79 3.20 3.11
N CYS A 28 0.67 2.50 2.90
CA CYS A 28 -0.63 3.12 2.63
C CYS A 28 -1.48 3.30 3.88
N TYR A 29 -1.32 2.40 4.85
CA TYR A 29 -2.19 2.27 6.01
C TYR A 29 -1.40 1.80 7.22
N VAL A 30 -1.47 2.57 8.30
CA VAL A 30 -0.75 2.29 9.54
C VAL A 30 -1.65 2.62 10.73
N ASN A 31 -1.70 1.71 11.70
CA ASN A 31 -2.44 1.88 12.96
C ASN A 31 -3.92 2.25 12.80
N GLY A 32 -4.60 1.71 11.79
CA GLY A 32 -6.00 2.02 11.55
C GLY A 32 -6.24 3.31 10.75
N GLU A 33 -5.18 4.00 10.33
CA GLU A 33 -5.26 5.27 9.61
C GLU A 33 -4.53 5.21 8.26
N PHE A 34 -5.14 5.84 7.26
CA PHE A 34 -4.45 6.07 5.99
C PHE A 34 -3.41 7.15 6.17
N VAL A 35 -2.20 6.93 5.67
CA VAL A 35 -1.12 7.93 5.70
C VAL A 35 -1.53 9.20 4.92
N SER A 36 -2.37 9.04 3.90
CA SER A 36 -2.89 10.15 3.09
C SER A 36 -4.41 10.03 2.90
N PRO A 37 -5.24 10.47 3.86
CA PRO A 37 -6.71 10.35 3.80
C PRO A 37 -7.37 11.35 2.83
N ASN A 38 -6.69 12.46 2.49
CA ASN A 38 -7.23 13.54 1.65
C ASN A 38 -6.75 13.57 0.19
N MET A 39 -5.79 12.71 -0.20
CA MET A 39 -5.25 12.70 -1.57
C MET A 39 -6.10 11.84 -2.50
N SER A 40 -6.25 12.27 -3.75
CA SER A 40 -6.91 11.53 -4.83
C SER A 40 -6.21 10.20 -5.15
N LEU A 41 -6.91 9.28 -5.84
CA LEU A 41 -6.32 8.00 -6.28
C LEU A 41 -5.01 8.18 -7.05
N VAL A 42 -4.94 9.18 -7.93
CA VAL A 42 -3.76 9.47 -8.76
C VAL A 42 -2.59 9.94 -7.90
N GLU A 43 -2.85 10.80 -6.92
CA GLU A 43 -1.85 11.27 -5.97
C GLU A 43 -1.37 10.15 -5.05
N MET A 44 -2.28 9.31 -4.57
CA MET A 44 -1.95 8.12 -3.78
C MET A 44 -1.08 7.16 -4.60
N ALA A 45 -1.42 6.90 -5.87
CA ALA A 45 -0.63 6.05 -6.75
C ALA A 45 0.79 6.60 -6.96
N LYS A 46 0.94 7.92 -7.13
CA LYS A 46 2.25 8.57 -7.20
C LYS A 46 3.02 8.47 -5.89
N ALA A 47 2.38 8.73 -4.75
CA ALA A 47 3.02 8.65 -3.45
C ALA A 47 3.52 7.23 -3.14
N VAL A 48 2.72 6.21 -3.47
CA VAL A 48 3.09 4.80 -3.33
C VAL A 48 4.20 4.42 -4.30
N ASP A 49 4.15 4.84 -5.57
CA ASP A 49 5.25 4.58 -6.51
C ASP A 49 6.56 5.22 -6.04
N ASP A 50 6.51 6.46 -5.52
CA ASP A 50 7.68 7.18 -5.01
C ASP A 50 8.26 6.50 -3.75
N ALA A 51 7.41 6.06 -2.83
CA ALA A 51 7.81 5.29 -1.65
C ALA A 51 8.44 3.94 -2.04
N LEU A 52 7.80 3.19 -2.93
CA LEU A 52 8.33 1.90 -3.41
C LEU A 52 9.61 2.08 -4.23
N ARG A 53 9.79 3.20 -4.91
CA ARG A 53 11.02 3.56 -5.64
C ARG A 53 12.17 3.81 -4.67
N ARG A 54 11.92 4.46 -3.52
CA ARG A 54 12.91 4.61 -2.43
C ARG A 54 13.32 3.27 -1.82
N GLU A 55 12.36 2.37 -1.61
CA GLU A 55 12.63 1.02 -1.09
C GLU A 55 13.26 0.06 -2.12
N LYS A 56 13.59 0.53 -3.34
CA LYS A 56 14.15 -0.27 -4.45
C LYS A 56 13.28 -1.49 -4.78
N VAL A 57 11.97 -1.35 -4.64
CA VAL A 57 11.02 -2.41 -4.99
C VAL A 57 10.95 -2.56 -6.51
N TRP A 58 10.89 -3.81 -6.97
CA TRP A 58 10.92 -4.15 -8.39
C TRP A 58 9.76 -3.52 -9.17
N LEU A 59 10.02 -3.02 -10.40
CA LEU A 59 9.05 -2.34 -11.28
C LEU A 59 7.68 -3.04 -11.39
N PRO A 60 7.59 -4.36 -11.66
CA PRO A 60 6.30 -5.03 -11.78
C PRO A 60 5.50 -5.03 -10.47
N MET A 61 6.15 -5.05 -9.30
CA MET A 61 5.44 -4.89 -8.02
C MET A 61 4.84 -3.49 -7.87
N ARG A 62 5.59 -2.45 -8.27
CA ARG A 62 5.10 -1.05 -8.27
C ARG A 62 3.90 -0.86 -9.18
N TYR A 63 3.98 -1.40 -10.39
CA TYR A 63 2.89 -1.35 -11.36
C TYR A 63 1.65 -2.13 -10.90
N MET A 64 1.82 -3.29 -10.26
CA MET A 64 0.68 -4.03 -9.72
C MET A 64 0.05 -3.35 -8.51
N ALA A 65 0.84 -2.68 -7.65
CA ALA A 65 0.32 -1.92 -6.52
C ALA A 65 -0.57 -0.77 -7.01
N THR A 66 -0.12 0.00 -7.99
CA THR A 66 -0.90 1.12 -8.56
C THR A 66 -2.15 0.66 -9.30
N ARG A 67 -2.14 -0.53 -9.94
CA ARG A 67 -3.36 -1.12 -10.54
C ARG A 67 -4.36 -1.70 -9.55
N GLN A 68 -3.95 -2.04 -8.33
CA GLN A 68 -4.85 -2.51 -7.28
C GLN A 68 -5.53 -1.35 -6.54
N LEU A 69 -4.90 -0.17 -6.46
CA LEU A 69 -5.48 1.03 -5.85
C LEU A 69 -6.91 1.37 -6.33
N PRO A 70 -7.24 1.36 -7.64
CA PRO A 70 -8.60 1.65 -8.12
C PRO A 70 -9.62 0.54 -7.86
N ARG A 71 -9.18 -0.65 -7.41
CA ARG A 71 -10.08 -1.74 -7.01
C ARG A 71 -10.41 -1.72 -5.52
N LEU A 72 -9.78 -0.82 -4.75
CA LEU A 72 -10.01 -0.74 -3.31
C LEU A 72 -11.28 0.07 -3.02
N GLU A 73 -12.00 -0.33 -1.97
CA GLU A 73 -13.31 0.23 -1.57
C GLU A 73 -13.28 1.73 -1.28
N ARG A 74 -12.10 2.31 -1.01
CA ARG A 74 -11.93 3.75 -0.80
C ARG A 74 -12.12 4.59 -2.07
N TRP A 75 -11.88 4.01 -3.24
CA TRP A 75 -11.92 4.70 -4.53
C TRP A 75 -12.96 4.11 -5.50
N ARG A 76 -13.82 3.22 -4.98
CA ARG A 76 -14.95 2.65 -5.72
C ARG A 76 -16.17 3.55 -5.64
#